data_AF-A0A813DS44-F1
#
_entry.id   AF-A0A813DS44-F1
#
_cell.length_a   1.000
_cell.length_b   1.000
_cell.length_c   1.000
_cell.angle_alpha   90.00
_cell.angle_beta   90.00
_cell.angle_gamma   90.00
#
_symmetry.space_group_name_H-M   'P 1'
#
loop_
_entity.id
_entity.type
_entity.pdbx_description
1 polymer ?
#
loop_
_entity_poly.entity_id
_entity_poly.type
_entity_poly.pdbx_seq_one_letter_code
_entity_poly.pdbx_strand_id
1 'polypeptide(L)'
;MQAALHGEVFDLLHEDFGCVAECFASPLNCRWGRFCSAADLDAEFGSLGSFFDFRPESGSFEANPPFDPGLVSDMAAHMDELLLHAKKISSALCFVVVIPSWKDQACWKALRASPFRRGLLELPQASHGYCEGGQHYRKGRYRLANHDSTVFFLQSPAAEEVWPVSDTKLRRLAAAFRAKS
;
A
#
# COMPACT_ATOMS: atom_id res chain seq x y z
N MET A 1 -9.93 -6.43 -10.69
CA MET A 1 -9.26 -7.55 -10.00
C MET A 1 -7.90 -7.04 -9.54
N GLN A 2 -7.67 -7.00 -8.22
CA GLN A 2 -6.41 -6.58 -7.61
C GLN A 2 -5.34 -7.67 -7.83
N ALA A 3 -4.07 -7.28 -7.89
CA ALA A 3 -2.94 -8.19 -8.05
C ALA A 3 -1.84 -7.82 -7.02
N ALA A 4 -1.08 -8.81 -6.55
CA ALA A 4 -0.09 -8.62 -5.49
C ALA A 4 1.16 -7.92 -6.02
N LEU A 5 1.86 -7.17 -5.15
CA LEU A 5 3.14 -6.56 -5.50
C LEU A 5 4.24 -7.62 -5.67
N HIS A 6 5.31 -7.27 -6.39
CA HIS A 6 6.46 -8.17 -6.53
C HIS A 6 7.22 -8.31 -5.21
N GLY A 7 7.85 -9.46 -4.98
CA GLY A 7 8.63 -9.70 -3.74
C GLY A 7 9.69 -8.64 -3.46
N GLU A 8 10.41 -8.16 -4.48
CA GLU A 8 11.40 -7.09 -4.34
C GLU A 8 10.78 -5.75 -3.93
N VAL A 9 9.55 -5.47 -4.38
CA VAL A 9 8.82 -4.27 -3.95
C VAL A 9 8.53 -4.38 -2.46
N PHE A 10 8.01 -5.51 -1.98
CA PHE A 10 7.80 -5.72 -0.55
C PHE A 10 9.09 -5.63 0.26
N ASP A 11 10.20 -6.19 -0.23
CA ASP A 11 11.49 -6.14 0.46
C ASP A 11 11.97 -4.70 0.62
N LEU A 12 11.84 -3.86 -0.42
CA LEU A 12 12.16 -2.43 -0.34
C LEU A 12 11.17 -1.66 0.53
N LEU A 13 9.88 -1.98 0.50
CA LEU A 13 8.90 -1.33 1.38
C LEU A 13 9.22 -1.60 2.86
N HIS A 14 9.71 -2.81 3.18
CA HIS A 14 10.20 -3.13 4.51
C HIS A 14 11.50 -2.39 4.85
N GLU A 15 12.51 -2.45 3.97
CA GLU A 15 13.83 -1.85 4.20
C GLU A 15 13.79 -0.31 4.28
N ASP A 16 13.16 0.33 3.30
CA ASP A 16 13.22 1.79 3.13
C ASP A 16 12.09 2.53 3.87
N PHE A 17 10.95 1.85 4.10
CA PHE A 17 9.75 2.46 4.67
C PHE A 17 9.19 1.73 5.89
N GLY A 18 9.83 0.65 6.34
CA GLY A 18 9.45 -0.07 7.56
C GLY A 18 8.13 -0.82 7.48
N CYS A 19 7.57 -1.07 6.28
CA CYS A 19 6.28 -1.75 6.17
C CYS A 19 6.34 -3.16 6.79
N VAL A 20 5.38 -3.48 7.65
CA VAL A 20 5.33 -4.77 8.39
C VAL A 20 4.04 -5.55 8.20
N ALA A 21 3.03 -4.92 7.58
CA ALA A 21 1.75 -5.56 7.32
C ALA A 21 1.07 -4.95 6.10
N GLU A 22 0.21 -5.74 5.47
CA GLU A 22 -0.63 -5.34 4.33
C GLU A 22 -2.03 -4.96 4.82
N CYS A 23 -2.52 -3.79 4.45
CA CYS A 23 -3.87 -3.33 4.79
C CYS A 23 -4.96 -4.06 4.01
N PHE A 24 -4.64 -4.72 2.90
CA PHE A 24 -5.63 -5.43 2.08
C PHE A 24 -5.01 -6.69 1.47
N ALA A 25 -5.11 -7.81 2.18
CA ALA A 25 -4.61 -9.09 1.71
C ALA A 25 -5.53 -10.26 2.13
N SER A 26 -5.04 -11.47 1.91
CA SER A 26 -5.60 -12.74 2.35
C SER A 26 -4.46 -13.70 2.71
N PRO A 27 -4.75 -14.81 3.40
CA PRO A 27 -3.75 -15.84 3.70
C PRO A 27 -3.00 -16.37 2.47
N LEU A 28 -3.61 -16.26 1.28
CA LEU A 28 -3.10 -16.83 0.04
C LEU A 28 -2.17 -15.88 -0.74
N ASN A 29 -2.12 -14.59 -0.40
CA ASN A 29 -1.32 -13.59 -1.11
C ASN A 29 -0.45 -12.72 -0.20
N CYS A 30 -0.59 -12.80 1.12
CA CYS A 30 0.19 -11.97 2.04
C CYS A 30 1.69 -12.29 2.00
N ARG A 31 2.52 -11.27 2.26
CA ARG A 31 3.98 -11.38 2.30
C ARG A 31 4.53 -11.53 3.72
N TRP A 32 4.03 -10.73 4.67
CA TRP A 32 4.64 -10.62 6.00
C TRP A 32 3.96 -11.46 7.09
N GLY A 33 2.93 -12.24 6.75
CA GLY A 33 2.17 -13.04 7.72
C GLY A 33 1.35 -12.22 8.73
N ARG A 34 1.29 -10.90 8.55
CA ARG A 34 0.41 -9.97 9.24
C ARG A 34 -0.28 -9.10 8.20
N PHE A 35 -1.59 -9.12 8.17
CA PHE A 35 -2.37 -8.41 7.17
C PHE A 35 -3.78 -8.14 7.66
N CYS A 36 -4.49 -7.20 7.05
CA CYS A 36 -5.94 -7.06 7.21
C CYS A 36 -6.65 -7.81 6.06
N SER A 37 -7.77 -8.44 6.36
CA SER A 37 -8.60 -9.15 5.38
C SER A 37 -10.09 -9.02 5.68
N ALA A 38 -10.93 -9.35 4.70
CA ALA A 38 -12.39 -9.21 4.79
C ALA A 38 -13.09 -10.42 5.44
N ALA A 39 -12.38 -11.51 5.72
CA ALA A 39 -12.96 -12.76 6.22
C ALA A 39 -12.49 -13.09 7.64
N ASP A 40 -13.43 -13.32 8.55
CA ASP A 40 -13.14 -13.63 9.97
C ASP A 40 -12.29 -14.88 10.17
N LEU A 41 -12.45 -15.88 9.28
CA LEU A 41 -11.69 -17.14 9.33
C LEU A 41 -10.19 -16.96 9.07
N ASP A 42 -9.77 -15.82 8.51
CA ASP A 42 -8.36 -15.57 8.21
C ASP A 42 -7.53 -15.24 9.47
N ALA A 43 -8.18 -15.01 10.62
CA ALA A 43 -7.50 -14.70 11.88
C ALA A 43 -6.51 -15.81 12.31
N GLU A 44 -6.86 -17.08 12.05
CA GLU A 44 -5.98 -18.23 12.33
C GLU A 44 -4.71 -18.23 11.48
N PHE A 45 -4.69 -17.45 10.38
CA PHE A 45 -3.58 -17.36 9.43
C PHE A 45 -2.84 -16.02 9.51
N GLY A 46 -3.11 -15.19 10.53
CA GLY A 46 -2.42 -13.93 10.77
C GLY A 46 -3.18 -12.67 10.34
N SER A 47 -4.48 -12.78 10.02
CA SER A 47 -5.32 -11.60 9.79
C SER A 47 -5.50 -10.77 11.07
N LEU A 48 -5.45 -9.46 10.90
CA LEU A 48 -5.74 -8.43 11.90
C LEU A 48 -7.21 -7.97 11.84
N GLY A 49 -8.04 -8.66 11.04
CA GLY A 49 -9.42 -8.29 10.75
C GLY A 49 -9.55 -7.31 9.59
N SER A 50 -10.72 -6.69 9.46
CA SER A 50 -10.98 -5.66 8.45
C SER A 50 -10.10 -4.44 8.66
N PHE A 51 -9.53 -3.90 7.57
CA PHE A 51 -8.78 -2.64 7.63
C PHE A 51 -9.60 -1.49 8.21
N PHE A 52 -10.91 -1.47 7.92
CA PHE A 52 -11.83 -0.45 8.40
C PHE A 52 -12.14 -0.54 9.90
N ASP A 53 -11.78 -1.64 10.55
CA ASP A 53 -11.84 -1.84 12.01
C ASP A 53 -10.45 -1.80 12.66
N PHE A 54 -9.38 -1.97 11.86
CA PHE A 54 -8.00 -1.86 12.31
C PHE A 54 -7.65 -0.42 12.70
N ARG A 55 -7.11 -0.21 13.91
CA ARG A 55 -6.77 1.11 14.49
C ARG A 55 -5.32 1.16 15.01
N PRO A 56 -4.30 1.10 14.15
CA PRO A 56 -2.91 1.19 14.59
C PRO A 56 -2.58 2.60 15.10
N GLU A 57 -1.97 2.69 16.28
CA GLU A 57 -1.45 3.97 16.81
C GLU A 57 -0.07 4.32 16.21
N SER A 58 0.68 3.32 15.76
CA SER A 58 2.01 3.43 15.18
C SER A 58 2.27 2.32 14.16
N GLY A 59 3.38 2.44 13.42
CA GLY A 59 3.84 1.45 12.45
C GLY A 59 3.80 1.96 11.02
N SER A 60 4.20 1.10 10.09
CA SER A 60 4.18 1.38 8.67
C SER A 60 3.53 0.22 7.93
N PHE A 61 2.64 0.55 6.99
CA PHE A 61 1.74 -0.41 6.36
C PHE A 61 1.68 -0.18 4.86
N GLU A 62 1.67 -1.28 4.11
CA GLU A 62 1.40 -1.26 2.67
C GLU A 62 -0.11 -1.34 2.46
N ALA A 63 -0.64 -0.58 1.50
CA ALA A 63 -2.05 -0.64 1.14
C ALA A 63 -2.24 -0.65 -0.38
N ASN A 64 -2.54 -1.83 -0.92
CA ASN A 64 -3.02 -2.03 -2.28
C ASN A 64 -4.49 -2.48 -2.20
N PRO A 65 -5.47 -1.56 -2.12
CA PRO A 65 -6.88 -1.95 -1.97
C PRO A 65 -7.44 -2.60 -3.24
N PRO A 66 -8.59 -3.29 -3.15
CA PRO A 66 -9.40 -3.58 -4.33
C PRO A 66 -9.66 -2.31 -5.14
N PHE A 67 -9.58 -2.41 -6.46
CA PHE A 67 -9.73 -1.26 -7.38
C PHE A 67 -11.21 -0.85 -7.53
N ASP A 68 -11.81 -0.40 -6.43
CA ASP A 68 -13.13 0.20 -6.33
C ASP A 68 -13.01 1.65 -5.80
N PRO A 69 -13.45 2.68 -6.55
CA PRO A 69 -13.30 4.07 -6.12
C PRO A 69 -13.98 4.42 -4.79
N GLY A 70 -15.09 3.75 -4.45
CA GLY A 70 -15.79 3.94 -3.18
C GLY A 70 -14.93 3.45 -2.02
N LEU A 71 -14.47 2.20 -2.11
CA LEU A 71 -13.58 1.59 -1.13
C LEU A 71 -12.29 2.39 -0.93
N VAL A 72 -11.67 2.88 -2.02
CA VAL A 72 -10.46 3.72 -1.93
C VAL A 72 -10.76 5.06 -1.22
N SER A 73 -11.97 5.61 -1.40
CA SER A 73 -12.39 6.82 -0.69
C SER A 73 -12.53 6.57 0.81
N ASP A 74 -13.19 5.47 1.19
CA ASP A 74 -13.36 5.07 2.59
C ASP A 74 -12.00 4.77 3.25
N MET A 75 -11.10 4.10 2.51
CA MET A 75 -9.73 3.83 2.97
C MET A 75 -8.96 5.12 3.21
N ALA A 76 -9.04 6.09 2.29
CA ALA A 76 -8.35 7.37 2.42
C ALA A 76 -8.87 8.16 3.64
N ALA A 77 -10.19 8.19 3.85
CA ALA A 77 -10.80 8.85 5.01
C ALA A 77 -10.33 8.20 6.33
N HIS A 78 -10.36 6.87 6.39
CA HIS A 78 -9.87 6.11 7.54
C HIS A 78 -8.38 6.37 7.84
N MET A 79 -7.53 6.37 6.81
CA MET A 79 -6.10 6.71 6.97
C MET A 79 -5.90 8.14 7.47
N ASP A 80 -6.64 9.12 6.97
CA ASP A 80 -6.55 10.51 7.43
C ASP A 80 -6.96 10.64 8.91
N GLU A 81 -8.00 9.93 9.36
CA GLU A 81 -8.38 9.87 10.78
C GLU A 81 -7.26 9.29 11.65
N LEU A 82 -6.69 8.16 11.24
CA LEU A 82 -5.57 7.51 11.95
C LEU A 82 -4.33 8.38 12.00
N LEU A 83 -3.95 9.02 10.89
CA LEU A 83 -2.78 9.89 10.81
C LEU A 83 -2.98 11.18 11.62
N LEU A 84 -4.21 11.70 11.66
CA LEU A 84 -4.57 12.82 12.53
C LEU A 84 -4.45 12.44 14.00
N HIS A 85 -4.89 11.24 14.38
CA HIS A 85 -4.71 10.73 15.74
C HIS A 85 -3.22 10.55 16.07
N ALA A 86 -2.45 9.86 15.21
CA ALA A 86 -1.01 9.66 15.38
C ALA A 86 -0.25 10.99 15.51
N LYS A 87 -0.65 12.01 14.74
CA LYS A 87 -0.11 13.37 14.88
C LYS A 87 -0.37 13.96 16.27
N LYS A 88 -1.58 13.78 16.85
CA LYS A 88 -1.94 14.31 18.18
C LYS A 88 -1.12 13.66 19.29
N ILE A 89 -0.81 12.38 19.17
CA ILE A 89 -0.03 11.62 20.16
C ILE A 89 1.46 11.54 19.81
N SER A 90 1.92 12.28 18.80
CA SER A 90 3.31 12.28 18.31
C SER A 90 3.87 10.90 17.96
N SER A 91 3.02 10.01 17.45
CA SER A 91 3.38 8.65 17.06
C SER A 91 3.72 8.54 15.58
N ALA A 92 4.68 7.67 15.24
CA ALA A 92 5.10 7.39 13.88
C ALA A 92 4.14 6.39 13.22
N LEU A 93 3.26 6.91 12.34
CA LEU A 93 2.34 6.13 11.52
C LEU A 93 2.54 6.44 10.03
N CYS A 94 2.68 5.41 9.21
CA CYS A 94 2.89 5.51 7.77
C CYS A 94 1.98 4.54 6.99
N PHE A 95 1.44 5.02 5.87
CA PHE A 95 0.79 4.20 4.85
C PHE A 95 1.46 4.43 3.50
N VAL A 96 1.89 3.34 2.86
CA VAL A 96 2.33 3.34 1.47
C VAL A 96 1.21 2.77 0.61
N VAL A 97 0.51 3.65 -0.10
CA VAL A 97 -0.73 3.33 -0.80
C VAL A 97 -0.46 3.16 -2.30
N VAL A 98 -0.81 2.01 -2.86
CA VAL A 98 -0.66 1.70 -4.30
C VAL A 98 -2.05 1.59 -4.93
N ILE A 99 -2.39 2.53 -5.81
CA ILE A 99 -3.66 2.50 -6.56
C ILE A 99 -3.42 2.84 -8.04
N PRO A 100 -4.35 2.51 -8.95
CA PRO A 100 -4.28 3.02 -10.32
C PRO A 100 -4.25 4.56 -10.34
N SER A 101 -3.58 5.14 -11.34
CA SER A 101 -3.45 6.60 -11.53
C SER A 101 -4.74 7.23 -12.05
N TRP A 102 -5.83 7.09 -11.31
CA TRP A 102 -7.13 7.66 -11.61
C TRP A 102 -7.21 9.16 -11.34
N LYS A 103 -6.38 9.96 -12.02
CA LYS A 103 -6.21 11.40 -11.77
C LYS A 103 -7.52 12.21 -11.80
N ASP A 104 -8.56 11.72 -12.48
CA ASP A 104 -9.87 12.36 -12.56
C ASP A 104 -10.83 11.97 -11.41
N GLN A 105 -10.57 10.86 -10.71
CA GLN A 105 -11.43 10.35 -9.64
C GLN A 105 -11.22 11.09 -8.32
N ALA A 106 -12.31 11.26 -7.56
CA ALA A 106 -12.29 11.96 -6.27
C ALA A 106 -11.37 11.26 -5.26
N CYS A 107 -11.36 9.92 -5.23
CA CYS A 107 -10.53 9.13 -4.32
C CYS A 107 -9.03 9.38 -4.51
N TRP A 108 -8.56 9.42 -5.75
CA TRP A 108 -7.17 9.72 -6.08
C TRP A 108 -6.82 11.17 -5.72
N LYS A 109 -7.72 12.11 -6.04
CA LYS A 109 -7.55 13.54 -5.69
C LYS A 109 -7.47 13.75 -4.18
N ALA A 110 -8.24 13.00 -3.39
CA ALA A 110 -8.20 13.03 -1.94
C ALA A 110 -6.84 12.58 -1.40
N LEU A 111 -6.31 11.42 -1.85
CA LEU A 111 -4.96 10.97 -1.50
C LEU A 111 -3.87 11.97 -1.91
N ARG A 112 -4.01 12.59 -3.08
CA ARG A 112 -3.09 13.63 -3.57
C ARG A 112 -3.13 14.89 -2.71
N ALA A 113 -4.30 15.28 -2.22
CA ALA A 113 -4.52 16.49 -1.44
C ALA A 113 -4.36 16.29 0.07
N SER A 114 -4.20 15.05 0.56
CA SER A 114 -4.05 14.77 1.99
C SER A 114 -2.91 15.61 2.61
N PRO A 115 -3.14 16.25 3.78
CA PRO A 115 -2.12 17.01 4.48
C PRO A 115 -1.00 16.12 5.04
N PHE A 116 -1.20 14.80 5.04
CA PHE A 116 -0.21 13.81 5.48
C PHE A 116 0.62 13.25 4.32
N ARG A 117 0.36 13.65 3.08
CA ARG A 117 1.17 13.23 1.95
C ARG A 117 2.59 13.79 2.04
N ARG A 118 3.60 12.92 2.04
CA ARG A 118 5.04 13.25 2.01
C ARG A 118 5.73 12.90 0.71
N GLY A 119 5.13 12.00 -0.06
CA GLY A 119 5.68 11.53 -1.31
C GLY A 119 4.60 11.14 -2.30
N LEU A 120 4.98 11.13 -3.57
CA LEU A 120 4.21 10.50 -4.64
C LEU A 120 5.19 9.95 -5.68
N LEU A 121 4.96 8.72 -6.14
CA LEU A 121 5.66 8.10 -7.25
C LEU A 121 4.64 7.68 -8.32
N GLU A 122 4.84 8.14 -9.55
CA GLU A 122 4.05 7.70 -10.70
C GLU A 122 4.77 6.55 -11.40
N LEU A 123 4.05 5.46 -11.64
CA LEU A 123 4.52 4.26 -12.30
C LEU A 123 3.80 4.12 -13.65
N PRO A 124 4.48 4.37 -14.78
CA PRO A 124 3.89 4.20 -16.10
C PRO A 124 3.53 2.73 -16.38
N GLN A 125 2.42 2.50 -17.07
CA GLN A 125 1.88 1.18 -17.43
C GLN A 125 2.93 0.25 -18.03
N ALA A 126 3.70 0.75 -19.01
CA ALA A 126 4.72 -0.02 -19.72
C ALA A 126 5.96 -0.36 -18.86
N SER A 127 6.00 0.13 -17.63
CA SER A 127 7.17 0.05 -16.74
C SER A 127 6.88 -0.70 -15.44
N HIS A 128 5.74 -1.38 -15.26
CA HIS A 128 5.51 -2.19 -14.07
C HIS A 128 4.56 -3.39 -14.27
N GLY A 129 4.64 -4.36 -13.36
CA GLY A 129 3.82 -5.57 -13.34
C GLY A 129 3.36 -5.94 -11.93
N TYR A 130 2.44 -6.90 -11.87
CA TYR A 130 1.91 -7.47 -10.64
C TYR A 130 1.98 -9.00 -10.69
N CYS A 131 2.00 -9.63 -9.52
CA CYS A 131 1.81 -11.08 -9.39
C CYS A 131 0.31 -11.42 -9.40
N GLU A 132 -0.10 -12.36 -10.24
CA GLU A 132 -1.53 -12.73 -10.38
C GLU A 132 -2.12 -13.29 -9.08
N GLY A 133 -3.38 -12.96 -8.80
CA GLY A 133 -4.18 -13.70 -7.82
C GLY A 133 -4.43 -15.12 -8.33
N GLY A 134 -4.01 -16.14 -7.57
CA GLY A 134 -4.00 -17.54 -8.00
C GLY A 134 -2.60 -18.17 -8.09
N GLN A 135 -1.59 -17.52 -7.49
CA GLN A 135 -0.19 -18.00 -7.39
C GLN A 135 -0.08 -19.47 -6.93
N HIS A 136 -1.06 -19.95 -6.17
CA HIS A 136 -1.14 -21.31 -5.66
C HIS A 136 -1.57 -22.37 -6.68
N TYR A 137 -2.09 -22.00 -7.87
CA TYR A 137 -2.53 -22.99 -8.88
C TYR A 137 -2.20 -22.67 -10.36
N ARG A 138 -1.74 -21.45 -10.72
CA ARG A 138 -1.36 -21.10 -12.11
C ARG A 138 0.16 -20.88 -12.28
N LYS A 139 0.71 -21.38 -13.39
CA LYS A 139 2.15 -21.29 -13.75
C LYS A 139 2.57 -19.96 -14.42
N GLY A 140 1.74 -18.92 -14.42
CA GLY A 140 2.09 -17.57 -14.89
C GLY A 140 2.35 -16.63 -13.71
N ARG A 141 3.61 -16.21 -13.50
CA ARG A 141 3.99 -15.44 -12.30
C ARG A 141 3.81 -13.92 -12.42
N TYR A 142 3.68 -13.40 -13.64
CA TYR A 142 3.76 -11.97 -13.91
C TYR A 142 2.71 -11.51 -14.90
N ARG A 143 1.96 -10.47 -14.53
CA ARG A 143 1.05 -9.75 -15.41
C ARG A 143 1.49 -8.29 -15.51
N LEU A 144 1.71 -7.80 -16.72
CA LEU A 144 1.94 -6.37 -16.95
C LEU A 144 0.75 -5.56 -16.45
N ALA A 145 1.02 -4.39 -15.86
CA ALA A 145 -0.04 -3.48 -15.49
C ALA A 145 -0.82 -3.05 -16.74
N ASN A 146 -2.15 -2.98 -16.63
CA ASN A 146 -3.02 -2.49 -17.72
C ASN A 146 -3.22 -0.97 -17.66
N HIS A 147 -2.77 -0.32 -16.58
CA HIS A 147 -2.93 1.11 -16.32
C HIS A 147 -1.69 1.63 -15.59
N ASP A 148 -1.47 2.94 -15.66
CA ASP A 148 -0.54 3.62 -14.78
C ASP A 148 -0.96 3.43 -13.31
N SER A 149 0.01 3.41 -12.41
CA SER A 149 -0.23 3.34 -10.97
C SER A 149 0.43 4.51 -10.25
N THR A 150 -0.14 4.91 -9.13
CA THR A 150 0.41 5.92 -8.24
C THR A 150 0.68 5.28 -6.88
N VAL A 151 1.90 5.50 -6.38
CA VAL A 151 2.26 5.18 -5.00
C VAL A 151 2.23 6.48 -4.19
N PHE A 152 1.35 6.56 -3.21
CA PHE A 152 1.29 7.65 -2.24
C PHE A 152 1.98 7.26 -0.95
N PHE A 153 2.69 8.21 -0.35
CA PHE A 153 3.29 8.04 0.97
C PHE A 153 2.60 8.99 1.93
N LEU A 154 1.74 8.45 2.79
CA LEU A 154 1.02 9.21 3.81
C LEU A 154 1.67 8.96 5.17
N GLN A 155 2.08 10.02 5.86
CA GLN A 155 2.88 9.94 7.08
C GLN A 155 2.44 10.97 8.11
N SER A 156 2.39 10.56 9.37
CA SER A 156 2.40 11.49 10.49
C SER A 156 3.74 12.25 10.51
N PRO A 157 3.83 13.42 11.16
CA PRO A 157 5.12 14.13 11.28
C PRO A 157 6.23 13.28 11.89
N ALA A 158 5.93 12.45 12.90
CA ALA A 158 6.93 11.57 13.49
C ALA A 158 7.36 10.44 12.53
N ALA A 159 6.47 9.95 11.67
CA ALA A 159 6.83 8.95 10.67
C ALA A 159 7.72 9.50 9.55
N GLU A 160 7.60 10.79 9.22
CA GLU A 160 8.47 11.44 8.25
C GLU A 160 9.93 11.45 8.72
N GLU A 161 10.17 11.61 10.02
CA GLU A 161 11.51 11.52 10.61
C GLU A 161 12.07 10.09 10.61
N VAL A 162 11.20 9.10 10.86
CA VAL A 162 11.61 7.67 10.93
C VAL A 162 11.80 7.07 9.54
N TRP A 163 10.89 7.34 8.61
CA TRP A 163 10.85 6.79 7.26
C TRP A 163 10.78 7.88 6.20
N PRO A 164 11.78 8.78 6.12
CA PRO A 164 11.73 9.90 5.20
C PRO A 164 11.59 9.43 3.76
N VAL A 165 10.71 10.09 3.00
CA VAL A 165 10.57 9.89 1.56
C VAL A 165 11.67 10.71 0.87
N SER A 166 12.60 10.04 0.21
CA SER A 166 13.69 10.68 -0.54
C SER A 166 13.72 10.23 -2.00
N ASP A 167 14.26 11.08 -2.88
CA ASP A 167 14.42 10.76 -4.30
C ASP A 167 15.22 9.49 -4.56
N THR A 168 16.16 9.16 -3.66
CA THR A 168 16.92 7.91 -3.74
C THR A 168 16.02 6.70 -3.48
N LYS A 169 15.20 6.73 -2.42
CA LYS A 169 14.24 5.66 -2.12
C LYS A 169 13.16 5.54 -3.20
N LEU A 170 12.65 6.66 -3.70
CA LEU A 170 11.66 6.67 -4.78
C LEU A 170 12.23 6.04 -6.07
N ARG A 171 13.49 6.33 -6.43
CA ARG A 171 14.14 5.70 -7.58
C ARG A 171 14.39 4.20 -7.40
N ARG A 172 14.81 3.77 -6.19
CA ARG A 172 14.95 2.34 -5.86
C ARG A 172 13.62 1.62 -6.01
N LEU A 173 12.56 2.17 -5.42
CA LEU A 173 11.23 1.60 -5.48
C LEU A 173 10.72 1.54 -6.93
N ALA A 174 10.85 2.62 -7.69
CA ALA A 174 10.48 2.66 -9.11
C ALA A 174 11.22 1.59 -9.93
N ALA A 175 12.49 1.31 -9.62
CA ALA A 175 13.26 0.26 -10.26
C ALA A 175 12.73 -1.15 -9.91
N ALA A 176 12.37 -1.41 -8.65
CA ALA A 176 11.81 -2.69 -8.22
C ALA A 176 10.42 -2.98 -8.81
N PHE A 177 9.64 -1.94 -9.09
CA PHE A 177 8.36 -2.08 -9.80
C PHE A 177 8.52 -2.50 -11.26
N ARG A 178 9.71 -2.34 -11.87
CA ARG A 178 9.92 -2.69 -13.28
C ARG A 178 9.58 -4.14 -13.56
N ALA A 179 8.82 -4.34 -14.64
CA ALA A 179 8.50 -5.67 -15.13
C ALA A 179 9.82 -6.42 -15.40
N LYS A 180 10.01 -7.57 -14.77
CA LYS A 180 11.14 -8.46 -15.06
C LYS A 180 10.73 -9.33 -16.25
N SER A 181 11.50 -9.22 -17.33
CA SER A 181 11.42 -10.09 -18.51
C SER A 181 11.79 -11.52 -18.18
#